data_AF-A0A060H2T7-F1
#
_entry.id   AF-A0A060H2T7-F1
#
_cell.length_a   1.000
_cell.length_b   1.000
_cell.length_c   1.000
_cell.angle_alpha   90.00
_cell.angle_beta   90.00
_cell.angle_gamma   90.00
#
_symmetry.space_group_name_H-M   'P 1'
#
loop_
_entity.id
_entity.type
_entity.pdbx_description
1 polymer ?
#
loop_
_entity_poly.entity_id
_entity_poly.type
_entity_poly.pdbx_seq_one_letter_code
_entity_poly.pdbx_strand_id
1 'polypeptide(L)'
;MFERINTGSKIANMAEVRRGALPGPFMNLIIDLAKLPEFIALAPVPEKKAKEREREELVSRFFAYSDGLDEYKDRPSEFIFNYIKTMNDKAAQDETLTERYRKQFEEVIDFVARVFPHGFSKTPKGKATPRARFEAIAVGSRLALNKRPSLANATPPSVTTWLTSKEFTKIVSSDGANAITLLRTRTEFVRNQLLRESK
;
A
#
# COMPACT_ATOMS: atom_id res chain seq x y z
N MET A 1 20.64 15.20 4.74
CA MET A 1 21.16 14.46 5.91
C MET A 1 20.95 12.94 5.76
N PHE A 2 21.08 12.38 4.56
CA PHE A 2 21.00 10.91 4.29
C PHE A 2 22.38 10.29 4.01
N GLU A 3 23.41 11.10 3.77
CA GLU A 3 24.76 10.63 3.43
C GLU A 3 25.52 10.01 4.61
N ARG A 4 25.18 10.36 5.86
CA ARG A 4 25.93 9.92 7.04
C ARG A 4 25.71 8.46 7.47
N ILE A 5 24.75 7.75 6.88
CA ILE A 5 24.51 6.31 7.16
C ILE A 5 25.29 5.41 6.17
N ASN A 6 25.85 5.97 5.09
CA ASN A 6 26.45 5.22 3.98
C ASN A 6 27.99 5.15 4.04
N THR A 7 28.57 4.85 5.20
CA THR A 7 30.03 4.70 5.38
C THR A 7 30.51 3.24 5.50
N GLY A 8 29.61 2.26 5.30
CA GLY A 8 29.91 0.82 5.33
C GLY A 8 29.30 0.02 4.16
N SER A 9 29.77 -1.21 3.95
CA SER A 9 29.71 -2.00 2.70
C SER A 9 28.33 -2.47 2.18
N LYS A 10 27.22 -1.88 2.61
CA LYS A 10 25.90 -2.04 1.95
C LYS A 10 25.06 -0.78 2.16
N ILE A 11 24.67 -0.13 1.07
CA ILE A 11 23.77 1.03 1.09
C ILE A 11 22.39 0.57 1.57
N ALA A 12 21.92 1.13 2.68
CA ALA A 12 20.59 0.85 3.21
C ALA A 12 19.51 1.34 2.22
N ASN A 13 18.49 0.51 2.00
CA ASN A 13 17.37 0.93 1.16
C ASN A 13 16.45 1.90 1.92
N MET A 14 15.52 2.56 1.20
CA MET A 14 14.66 3.59 1.79
C MET A 14 13.79 3.10 2.95
N ALA A 15 13.34 1.85 2.94
CA ALA A 15 12.58 1.27 4.05
C ALA A 15 13.47 1.04 5.29
N GLU A 16 14.68 0.52 5.10
CA GLU A 16 15.67 0.37 6.16
C GLU A 16 16.06 1.73 6.77
N VAL A 17 16.27 2.74 5.91
CA VAL A 17 16.55 4.13 6.34
C VAL A 17 15.40 4.68 7.17
N ARG A 18 14.15 4.58 6.70
CA ARG A 18 12.98 5.06 7.46
C ARG A 18 12.86 4.39 8.82
N ARG A 19 13.02 3.07 8.88
CA ARG A 19 12.98 2.32 10.13
C ARG A 19 14.02 2.81 11.13
N GLY A 20 15.26 3.06 10.69
CA GLY A 20 16.33 3.54 11.57
C GLY A 20 16.20 5.01 11.96
N ALA A 21 15.72 5.86 11.05
CA ALA A 21 15.66 7.30 11.23
C ALA A 21 14.37 7.80 11.89
N LEU A 22 13.28 7.04 11.83
CA LEU A 22 11.95 7.44 12.31
C LEU A 22 11.37 6.43 13.33
N PRO A 23 12.08 6.10 14.43
CA PRO A 23 11.49 5.28 15.49
C PRO A 23 10.26 6.01 16.07
N GLY A 24 9.16 5.28 16.27
CA GLY A 24 7.94 5.86 16.82
C GLY A 24 6.72 4.94 16.69
N PRO A 25 5.60 5.29 17.34
CA PRO A 25 4.41 4.46 17.44
C PRO A 25 3.81 4.09 16.07
N PHE A 26 3.83 5.01 15.10
CA PHE A 26 3.30 4.73 13.76
C PHE A 26 4.25 3.84 12.93
N MET A 27 5.57 4.05 13.04
CA MET A 27 6.55 3.15 12.42
C MET A 27 6.48 1.74 13.02
N ASN A 28 6.23 1.61 14.32
CA ASN A 28 6.00 0.31 14.98
C ASN A 28 4.75 -0.39 14.42
N LEU A 29 3.64 0.35 14.25
CA LEU A 29 2.44 -0.17 13.59
C LEU A 29 2.75 -0.71 12.19
N ILE A 30 3.51 0.02 11.37
CA ILE A 30 3.92 -0.44 10.02
C ILE A 30 4.68 -1.77 10.09
N ILE A 31 5.62 -1.90 11.03
CA ILE A 31 6.42 -3.12 11.22
C ILE A 31 5.53 -4.30 11.62
N ASP A 32 4.53 -4.08 12.46
CA ASP A 32 3.61 -5.12 12.92
C ASP A 32 2.67 -5.57 11.81
N LEU A 33 2.07 -4.62 11.08
CA LEU A 33 1.18 -4.92 9.95
C LEU A 33 1.92 -5.62 8.80
N ALA A 34 3.20 -5.31 8.58
CA ALA A 34 4.03 -5.99 7.59
C ALA A 34 4.27 -7.48 7.90
N LYS A 35 3.99 -7.91 9.13
CA LYS A 35 4.09 -9.31 9.59
C LYS A 35 2.73 -10.01 9.68
N LEU A 36 1.63 -9.33 9.39
CA LEU A 36 0.28 -9.92 9.47
C LEU A 36 0.21 -11.16 8.55
N PRO A 37 -0.14 -12.36 9.06
CA PRO A 37 -0.10 -13.59 8.27
C PRO A 37 -0.93 -13.53 6.99
N GLU A 38 -2.12 -12.94 7.07
CA GLU A 38 -3.01 -12.78 5.92
C GLU A 38 -2.42 -11.83 4.87
N PHE A 39 -1.82 -10.70 5.30
CA PHE A 39 -1.11 -9.82 4.39
C PHE A 39 0.06 -10.52 3.70
N ILE A 40 0.83 -11.33 4.44
CA ILE A 40 1.94 -12.13 3.87
C ILE A 40 1.42 -13.10 2.80
N ALA A 41 0.27 -13.72 3.03
CA ALA A 41 -0.35 -14.65 2.08
C ALA A 41 -0.86 -13.94 0.82
N LEU A 42 -1.51 -12.78 0.96
CA LEU A 42 -2.07 -12.01 -0.15
C LEU A 42 -1.02 -11.23 -0.95
N ALA A 43 0.08 -10.83 -0.31
CA ALA A 43 1.18 -10.06 -0.89
C ALA A 43 2.49 -10.87 -0.89
N PRO A 44 2.64 -11.88 -1.76
CA PRO A 44 3.88 -12.63 -1.86
C PRO A 44 5.02 -11.69 -2.29
N VAL A 45 6.16 -11.83 -1.62
CA VAL A 45 7.37 -11.06 -1.87
C VAL A 45 8.55 -12.05 -1.87
N PRO A 46 9.47 -11.97 -2.85
CA PRO A 46 10.68 -12.81 -2.85
C PRO A 46 11.49 -12.65 -1.58
N GLU A 47 12.09 -13.71 -1.06
CA GLU A 47 12.77 -13.73 0.23
C GLU A 47 13.82 -12.60 0.37
N LYS A 48 14.61 -12.35 -0.69
CA LYS A 48 15.58 -11.24 -0.72
C LYS A 48 14.90 -9.89 -0.44
N LYS A 49 13.80 -9.60 -1.14
CA LYS A 49 13.05 -8.35 -0.96
C LYS A 49 12.36 -8.27 0.40
N ALA A 50 11.90 -9.41 0.94
CA ALA A 50 11.35 -9.47 2.28
C ALA A 50 12.40 -9.11 3.35
N LYS A 51 13.63 -9.62 3.21
CA LYS A 51 14.79 -9.24 4.06
C LYS A 51 15.12 -7.76 3.92
N GLU A 52 14.96 -7.20 2.73
CA GLU A 52 15.08 -5.77 2.42
C GLU A 52 13.84 -4.94 2.81
N ARG A 53 12.94 -5.47 3.65
CA ARG A 53 11.80 -4.73 4.21
C ARG A 53 10.75 -4.26 3.19
N GLU A 54 10.63 -4.94 2.06
CA GLU A 54 9.65 -4.59 1.02
C GLU A 54 8.20 -4.57 1.54
N ARG A 55 7.84 -5.45 2.49
CA ARG A 55 6.49 -5.42 3.08
C ARG A 55 6.24 -4.16 3.91
N GLU A 56 7.25 -3.67 4.63
CA GLU A 56 7.19 -2.40 5.35
C GLU A 56 7.03 -1.24 4.36
N GLU A 57 7.69 -1.28 3.19
CA GLU A 57 7.48 -0.32 2.09
C GLU A 57 6.06 -0.37 1.54
N LEU A 58 5.47 -1.55 1.32
CA LEU A 58 4.08 -1.68 0.86
C LEU A 58 3.09 -1.07 1.87
N VAL A 59 3.21 -1.41 3.15
CA VAL A 59 2.35 -0.84 4.20
C VAL A 59 2.54 0.68 4.31
N SER A 60 3.79 1.17 4.22
CA SER A 60 4.08 2.61 4.21
C SER A 60 3.37 3.34 3.05
N ARG A 61 3.42 2.75 1.85
CA ARG A 61 2.75 3.29 0.65
C ARG A 61 1.25 3.27 0.78
N PHE A 62 0.68 2.21 1.36
CA PHE A 62 -0.76 2.12 1.59
C PHE A 62 -1.26 3.32 2.40
N PHE A 63 -0.66 3.60 3.55
CA PHE A 63 -1.08 4.71 4.39
C PHE A 63 -0.84 6.06 3.71
N ALA A 64 0.40 6.32 3.29
CA ALA A 64 0.78 7.61 2.72
C ALA A 64 -0.07 7.98 1.48
N TYR A 65 -0.45 7.01 0.66
CA TYR A 65 -1.27 7.25 -0.54
C TYR A 65 -2.78 7.19 -0.31
N SER A 66 -3.24 6.67 0.83
CA SER A 66 -4.69 6.61 1.14
C SER A 66 -5.24 7.90 1.74
N ASP A 67 -4.44 8.64 2.51
CA ASP A 67 -4.90 9.86 3.20
C ASP A 67 -3.89 11.03 3.21
N GLY A 68 -2.73 10.89 2.57
CA GLY A 68 -1.71 11.94 2.47
C GLY A 68 -1.49 12.53 1.08
N LEU A 69 -2.22 12.03 0.06
CA LEU A 69 -1.84 12.23 -1.35
C LEU A 69 -1.87 13.70 -1.83
N ASP A 70 -2.55 14.59 -1.11
CA ASP A 70 -2.65 16.01 -1.47
C ASP A 70 -1.31 16.76 -1.36
N GLU A 71 -0.37 16.27 -0.54
CA GLU A 71 0.98 16.84 -0.40
C GLU A 71 2.01 16.21 -1.35
N TYR A 72 1.60 15.27 -2.19
CA TYR A 72 2.51 14.49 -3.03
C TYR A 72 3.07 15.29 -4.21
N LYS A 73 4.40 15.28 -4.37
CA LYS A 73 5.15 16.03 -5.41
C LYS A 73 6.11 15.13 -6.21
N ASP A 74 5.65 13.97 -6.63
CA ASP A 74 6.39 13.00 -7.47
C ASP A 74 7.72 12.48 -6.89
N ARG A 75 7.92 12.67 -5.58
CA ARG A 75 9.08 12.23 -4.81
C ARG A 75 8.64 11.21 -3.76
N PRO A 76 8.45 9.94 -4.11
CA PRO A 76 7.86 8.94 -3.22
C PRO A 76 8.67 8.72 -1.95
N SER A 77 10.00 8.65 -2.04
CA SER A 77 10.84 8.40 -0.87
C SER A 77 10.74 9.54 0.16
N GLU A 78 10.83 10.80 -0.30
CA GLU A 78 10.72 11.99 0.54
C GLU A 78 9.31 12.12 1.14
N PHE A 79 8.28 11.92 0.31
CA PHE A 79 6.89 11.98 0.73
C PHE A 79 6.55 10.94 1.81
N ILE A 80 6.89 9.67 1.58
CA ILE A 80 6.61 8.59 2.55
C ILE A 80 7.38 8.83 3.85
N PHE A 81 8.62 9.33 3.77
CA PHE A 81 9.40 9.70 4.95
C PHE A 81 8.69 10.78 5.78
N ASN A 82 8.29 11.89 5.13
CA ASN A 82 7.63 13.00 5.80
C ASN A 82 6.25 12.62 6.37
N TYR A 83 5.50 11.80 5.63
CA TYR A 83 4.23 11.24 6.09
C TYR A 83 4.42 10.43 7.39
N ILE A 84 5.36 9.47 7.41
CA ILE A 84 5.61 8.63 8.60
C ILE A 84 6.10 9.48 9.77
N LYS A 85 6.99 10.46 9.53
CA LYS A 85 7.44 11.39 10.57
C LYS A 85 6.26 12.12 11.21
N THR A 86 5.39 12.71 10.39
CA THR A 86 4.18 13.42 10.85
C THR A 86 3.24 12.49 11.61
N MET A 87 3.04 11.25 11.12
CA MET A 87 2.16 10.29 11.76
C MET A 87 2.73 9.74 13.08
N ASN A 88 4.05 9.63 13.22
CA ASN A 88 4.68 9.34 14.51
C ASN A 88 4.38 10.44 15.54
N ASP A 89 4.53 11.71 15.16
CA ASP A 89 4.24 12.84 16.05
C ASP A 89 2.76 12.87 16.47
N LYS A 90 1.84 12.61 15.53
CA LYS A 90 0.40 12.51 15.82
C LYS A 90 0.07 11.33 16.73
N ALA A 91 0.63 10.15 16.45
CA ALA A 91 0.40 8.95 17.27
C ALA A 91 1.01 9.04 18.67
N ALA A 92 2.04 9.87 18.87
CA ALA A 92 2.57 10.16 20.20
C ALA A 92 1.63 11.05 21.04
N GLN A 93 0.70 11.76 20.39
CA GLN A 93 -0.29 12.64 21.04
C GLN A 93 -1.69 12.01 21.15
N ASP A 94 -1.97 10.98 20.35
CA ASP A 94 -3.25 10.26 20.32
C ASP A 94 -2.99 8.75 20.34
N GLU A 95 -3.11 8.15 21.54
CA GLU A 95 -2.91 6.71 21.76
C GLU A 95 -3.88 5.84 20.95
N THR A 96 -5.03 6.38 20.52
CA THR A 96 -6.02 5.63 19.72
C THR A 96 -5.65 5.58 18.23
N LEU A 97 -4.75 6.45 17.77
CA LEU A 97 -4.45 6.62 16.35
C LEU A 97 -3.96 5.32 15.72
N THR A 98 -3.00 4.64 16.36
CA THR A 98 -2.40 3.42 15.82
C THR A 98 -3.44 2.31 15.66
N GLU A 99 -4.36 2.18 16.61
CA GLU A 99 -5.45 1.20 16.56
C GLU A 99 -6.48 1.54 15.47
N ARG A 100 -6.81 2.83 15.26
CA ARG A 100 -7.66 3.21 14.13
C ARG A 100 -7.01 2.84 12.80
N TYR A 101 -5.73 3.15 12.61
CA TYR A 101 -5.02 2.86 11.36
C TYR A 101 -4.79 1.35 11.15
N ARG A 102 -4.62 0.58 12.22
CA ARG A 102 -4.63 -0.90 12.19
C ARG A 102 -5.93 -1.41 11.59
N LYS A 103 -7.08 -1.00 12.16
CA LYS A 103 -8.41 -1.42 11.68
C LYS A 103 -8.64 -1.06 10.21
N GLN A 104 -8.18 0.11 9.77
CA GLN A 104 -8.29 0.51 8.37
C GLN A 104 -7.49 -0.39 7.42
N PHE A 105 -6.30 -0.84 7.84
CA PHE A 105 -5.50 -1.77 7.06
C PHE A 105 -6.13 -3.16 7.04
N GLU A 106 -6.51 -3.69 8.20
CA GLU A 106 -7.15 -4.99 8.35
C GLU A 106 -8.46 -5.08 7.54
N GLU A 107 -9.31 -4.05 7.59
CA GLU A 107 -10.53 -3.98 6.76
C GLU A 107 -10.23 -4.11 5.25
N VAL A 108 -9.13 -3.52 4.77
CA VAL A 108 -8.71 -3.63 3.36
C VAL A 108 -8.14 -5.00 3.07
N ILE A 109 -7.37 -5.59 3.99
CA ILE A 109 -6.81 -6.93 3.84
C ILE A 109 -7.94 -7.97 3.75
N ASP A 110 -8.91 -7.91 4.66
CA ASP A 110 -10.09 -8.78 4.68
C ASP A 110 -10.91 -8.63 3.39
N PHE A 111 -11.15 -7.38 2.97
CA PHE A 111 -11.85 -7.12 1.72
C PHE A 111 -11.10 -7.71 0.51
N VAL A 112 -9.78 -7.54 0.46
CA VAL A 112 -8.96 -8.07 -0.62
C VAL A 112 -8.97 -9.59 -0.63
N ALA A 113 -8.88 -10.23 0.54
CA ALA A 113 -8.93 -11.69 0.67
C ALA A 113 -10.22 -12.28 0.08
N ARG A 114 -11.36 -11.62 0.31
CA ARG A 114 -12.66 -12.06 -0.21
C ARG A 114 -12.87 -11.76 -1.69
N VAL A 115 -12.43 -10.58 -2.15
CA VAL A 115 -12.84 -10.04 -3.44
C VAL A 115 -11.83 -10.32 -4.56
N PHE A 116 -10.53 -10.37 -4.24
CA PHE A 116 -9.47 -10.48 -5.24
C PHE A 116 -8.88 -11.89 -5.24
N PRO A 117 -9.09 -12.68 -6.32
CA PRO A 117 -8.80 -14.12 -6.31
C PRO A 117 -7.31 -14.48 -6.16
N HIS A 118 -6.40 -13.51 -6.32
CA HIS A 118 -4.96 -13.70 -6.23
C HIS A 118 -4.30 -12.72 -5.25
N GLY A 119 -5.11 -12.10 -4.38
CA GLY A 119 -4.67 -10.99 -3.54
C GLY A 119 -4.03 -9.89 -4.39
N PHE A 120 -2.80 -9.53 -4.03
CA PHE A 120 -2.01 -8.49 -4.72
C PHE A 120 -1.11 -9.03 -5.83
N SER A 121 -1.06 -10.35 -6.03
CA SER A 121 -0.23 -10.98 -7.05
C SER A 121 -0.89 -10.93 -8.43
N LYS A 122 -0.09 -11.09 -9.49
CA LYS A 122 -0.59 -11.04 -10.89
C LYS A 122 -1.35 -12.31 -11.28
N THR A 123 -0.91 -13.45 -10.77
CA THR A 123 -1.38 -14.79 -11.18
C THR A 123 -1.56 -15.66 -9.93
N PRO A 124 -2.34 -16.76 -9.99
CA PRO A 124 -2.58 -17.60 -8.81
C PRO A 124 -1.31 -18.14 -8.14
N LYS A 125 -0.24 -18.35 -8.91
CA LYS A 125 1.07 -18.84 -8.44
C LYS A 125 2.14 -17.74 -8.41
N GLY A 126 1.72 -16.47 -8.43
CA GLY A 126 2.62 -15.33 -8.45
C GLY A 126 3.49 -15.28 -7.19
N LYS A 127 4.81 -15.14 -7.36
CA LYS A 127 5.76 -15.08 -6.24
C LYS A 127 6.17 -13.65 -5.85
N ALA A 128 5.51 -12.66 -6.44
CA ALA A 128 5.84 -11.26 -6.25
C ALA A 128 4.60 -10.38 -6.35
N THR A 129 4.67 -9.27 -5.64
CA THR A 129 3.67 -8.21 -5.61
C THR A 129 4.29 -6.94 -6.18
N PRO A 130 3.98 -6.57 -7.45
CA PRO A 130 4.43 -5.30 -8.01
C PRO A 130 3.83 -4.12 -7.23
N ARG A 131 4.67 -3.16 -6.82
CA ARG A 131 4.22 -2.00 -6.02
C ARG A 131 3.04 -1.26 -6.66
N ALA A 132 3.10 -0.97 -7.96
CA ALA A 132 1.99 -0.29 -8.66
C ALA A 132 0.68 -1.09 -8.61
N ARG A 133 0.74 -2.43 -8.68
CA ARG A 133 -0.45 -3.29 -8.54
C ARG A 133 -0.97 -3.30 -7.11
N PHE A 134 -0.08 -3.39 -6.13
CA PHE A 134 -0.44 -3.27 -4.72
C PHE A 134 -1.12 -1.93 -4.43
N GLU A 135 -0.51 -0.81 -4.84
CA GLU A 135 -1.06 0.53 -4.66
C GLU A 135 -2.44 0.65 -5.31
N ALA A 136 -2.58 0.23 -6.56
CA ALA A 136 -3.86 0.25 -7.26
C ALA A 136 -4.95 -0.50 -6.48
N ILE A 137 -4.66 -1.73 -6.04
CA ILE A 137 -5.64 -2.59 -5.37
C ILE A 137 -5.91 -2.11 -3.93
N ALA A 138 -4.88 -1.94 -3.11
CA ALA A 138 -5.02 -1.64 -1.69
C ALA A 138 -5.60 -0.23 -1.48
N VAL A 139 -4.99 0.79 -2.10
CA VAL A 139 -5.46 2.18 -1.97
C VAL A 139 -6.79 2.36 -2.68
N GLY A 140 -6.96 1.79 -3.89
CA GLY A 140 -8.24 1.82 -4.60
C GLY A 140 -9.38 1.19 -3.81
N SER A 141 -9.14 0.07 -3.13
CA SER A 141 -10.12 -0.57 -2.24
C SER A 141 -10.42 0.30 -1.02
N ARG A 142 -9.41 0.90 -0.39
CA ARG A 142 -9.61 1.84 0.73
C ARG A 142 -10.48 3.03 0.31
N LEU A 143 -10.21 3.62 -0.85
CA LEU A 143 -10.98 4.73 -1.39
C LEU A 143 -12.43 4.32 -1.72
N ALA A 144 -12.65 3.09 -2.19
CA ALA A 144 -13.99 2.57 -2.46
C ALA A 144 -14.78 2.33 -1.16
N LEU A 145 -14.14 1.73 -0.15
CA LEU A 145 -14.73 1.49 1.18
C LEU A 145 -15.08 2.82 1.87
N ASN A 146 -14.19 3.82 1.82
CA ASN A 146 -14.48 5.16 2.32
C ASN A 146 -15.71 5.79 1.64
N LYS A 147 -15.90 5.55 0.34
CA LYS A 147 -17.02 6.11 -0.43
C LYS A 147 -18.32 5.33 -0.23
N ARG A 148 -18.25 4.01 -0.07
CA ARG A 148 -19.39 3.10 0.14
C ARG A 148 -19.03 2.02 1.16
N PRO A 149 -19.16 2.30 2.47
CA PRO A 149 -18.78 1.35 3.53
C PRO A 149 -19.51 0.01 3.46
N SER A 150 -20.72 -0.04 2.90
CA SER A 150 -21.45 -1.29 2.68
C SER A 150 -20.73 -2.27 1.75
N LEU A 151 -19.74 -1.82 0.96
CA LEU A 151 -18.86 -2.71 0.20
C LEU A 151 -18.07 -3.69 1.06
N ALA A 152 -17.77 -3.32 2.32
CA ALA A 152 -17.04 -4.19 3.25
C ALA A 152 -17.70 -5.57 3.39
N ASN A 153 -19.04 -5.64 3.26
CA ASN A 153 -19.83 -6.85 3.39
C ASN A 153 -20.45 -7.33 2.05
N ALA A 154 -20.34 -6.53 1.00
CA ALA A 154 -20.87 -6.89 -0.32
C ALA A 154 -19.90 -7.80 -1.08
N THR A 155 -20.45 -8.50 -2.07
CA THR A 155 -19.69 -9.16 -3.13
C THR A 155 -19.83 -8.34 -4.40
N PRO A 156 -18.83 -7.52 -4.77
CA PRO A 156 -18.91 -6.75 -6.01
C PRO A 156 -18.92 -7.70 -7.24
N PRO A 157 -19.39 -7.23 -8.41
CA PRO A 157 -19.25 -7.99 -9.64
C PRO A 157 -17.80 -8.40 -9.88
N SER A 158 -17.63 -9.54 -10.55
CA SER A 158 -16.33 -10.21 -10.73
C SER A 158 -15.21 -9.24 -11.09
N VAL A 159 -14.23 -9.10 -10.19
CA VAL A 159 -13.08 -8.21 -10.40
C VAL A 159 -12.17 -8.71 -11.52
N THR A 160 -12.19 -10.02 -11.80
CA THR A 160 -11.31 -10.68 -12.76
C THR A 160 -11.38 -10.04 -14.15
N THR A 161 -12.59 -9.68 -14.62
CA THR A 161 -12.83 -9.12 -15.96
C THR A 161 -11.97 -7.88 -16.23
N TRP A 162 -11.90 -6.95 -15.28
CA TRP A 162 -11.09 -5.74 -15.43
C TRP A 162 -9.67 -5.92 -14.89
N LEU A 163 -9.46 -6.77 -13.89
CA LEU A 163 -8.15 -7.01 -13.26
C LEU A 163 -7.15 -7.70 -14.20
N THR A 164 -7.62 -8.44 -15.21
CA THR A 164 -6.80 -9.07 -16.25
C THR A 164 -6.88 -8.34 -17.60
N SER A 165 -7.55 -7.20 -17.66
CA SER A 165 -7.71 -6.44 -18.91
C SER A 165 -6.39 -5.84 -19.39
N LYS A 166 -6.30 -5.59 -20.71
CA LYS A 166 -5.18 -4.86 -21.31
C LYS A 166 -5.07 -3.44 -20.75
N GLU A 167 -6.22 -2.81 -20.46
CA GLU A 167 -6.30 -1.48 -19.85
C GLU A 167 -5.63 -1.45 -18.48
N PHE A 168 -6.06 -2.33 -17.56
CA PHE A 168 -5.47 -2.37 -16.23
C PHE A 168 -3.99 -2.74 -16.28
N THR A 169 -3.60 -3.66 -17.17
CA THR A 169 -2.20 -4.02 -17.38
C THR A 169 -1.37 -2.80 -17.76
N LYS A 170 -1.83 -1.98 -18.71
CA LYS A 170 -1.16 -0.73 -19.11
C LYS A 170 -1.07 0.27 -17.95
N ILE A 171 -2.15 0.42 -17.19
CA ILE A 171 -2.21 1.33 -16.03
C ILE A 171 -1.15 0.96 -14.98
N VAL A 172 -0.96 -0.33 -14.67
CA VAL A 172 0.00 -0.78 -13.64
C VAL A 172 1.41 -1.07 -14.17
N SER A 173 1.62 -1.03 -15.49
CA SER A 173 2.92 -1.23 -16.14
C SER A 173 3.56 0.05 -16.68
N SER A 174 2.88 1.19 -16.57
CA SER A 174 3.37 2.45 -17.16
C SER A 174 4.70 2.90 -16.54
N ASP A 175 5.65 3.26 -17.40
CA ASP A 175 6.90 3.89 -17.01
C ASP A 175 6.63 5.23 -16.31
N GLY A 176 7.50 5.61 -15.36
CA GLY A 176 7.31 6.85 -14.59
C GLY A 176 6.27 6.75 -13.47
N ALA A 177 6.00 5.54 -12.94
CA ALA A 177 5.01 5.24 -11.90
C ALA A 177 4.96 6.17 -10.67
N ASN A 178 5.99 6.99 -10.46
CA ASN A 178 6.07 8.00 -9.41
C ASN A 178 5.25 9.26 -9.71
N ALA A 179 4.85 9.54 -10.96
CA ALA A 179 4.02 10.70 -11.27
C ALA A 179 2.64 10.60 -10.57
N ILE A 180 2.20 11.68 -9.93
CA ILE A 180 0.94 11.78 -9.19
C ILE A 180 -0.24 11.40 -10.07
N THR A 181 -0.21 11.84 -11.33
CA THR A 181 -1.23 11.51 -12.32
C THR A 181 -1.34 10.00 -12.52
N LEU A 182 -0.22 9.27 -12.60
CA LEU A 182 -0.24 7.82 -12.75
C LEU A 182 -0.67 7.11 -11.47
N LEU A 183 -0.34 7.65 -10.29
CA LEU A 183 -0.80 7.13 -9.00
C LEU A 183 -2.30 7.31 -8.81
N ARG A 184 -2.84 8.49 -9.13
CA ARG A 184 -4.29 8.73 -9.14
C ARG A 184 -4.97 7.82 -10.16
N THR A 185 -4.49 7.76 -11.40
CA THR A 185 -5.07 6.90 -12.44
C THR A 185 -5.21 5.44 -11.98
N ARG A 186 -4.16 4.84 -11.39
CA ARG A 186 -4.22 3.42 -10.98
C ARG A 186 -5.12 3.16 -9.78
N THR A 187 -5.13 4.06 -8.81
CA THR A 187 -5.94 3.92 -7.58
C THR A 187 -7.42 4.23 -7.86
N GLU A 188 -7.69 5.27 -8.64
CA GLU A 188 -9.04 5.65 -9.06
C GLU A 188 -9.67 4.63 -10.01
N PHE A 189 -8.88 3.99 -10.88
CA PHE A 189 -9.38 2.91 -11.73
C PHE A 189 -10.01 1.79 -10.89
N VAL A 190 -9.27 1.26 -9.91
CA VAL A 190 -9.78 0.19 -9.02
C VAL A 190 -10.97 0.69 -8.21
N ARG A 191 -10.87 1.88 -7.60
CA ARG A 191 -11.97 2.49 -6.85
C ARG A 191 -13.26 2.54 -7.67
N ASN A 192 -13.17 3.08 -8.89
CA ASN A 192 -14.31 3.26 -9.76
C ASN A 192 -14.89 1.91 -10.21
N GLN A 193 -14.05 0.91 -10.49
CA GLN A 193 -14.53 -0.43 -10.85
C GLN A 193 -15.27 -1.11 -9.69
N LEU A 194 -14.78 -0.99 -8.45
CA LEU A 194 -15.45 -1.53 -7.25
C LEU A 194 -16.77 -0.82 -6.92
N LEU A 195 -16.89 0.45 -7.30
CA LEU A 195 -18.10 1.26 -7.07
C LEU A 195 -19.17 1.08 -8.15
N ARG A 196 -18.85 0.50 -9.31
CA ARG A 196 -19.84 0.22 -10.34
C ARG A 196 -20.91 -0.73 -9.78
N GLU A 197 -22.17 -0.38 -10.00
CA GLU A 197 -23.29 -1.27 -9.72
C GLU A 197 -23.33 -2.34 -10.81
N SER A 198 -23.57 -3.58 -10.40
CA SER A 198 -24.10 -4.57 -11.34
C SER A 198 -25.46 -4.06 -11.78
N LYS A 199 -25.59 -3.65 -13.04
CA LYS A 199 -26.91 -3.47 -13.65
C LYS A 199 -27.69 -4.78 -13.62
#